data_AF-A0A395XFF6-F1
#
_entry.id   AF-A0A395XFF6-F1
#
_cell.length_a   1.000
_cell.length_b   1.000
_cell.length_c   1.000
_cell.angle_alpha   90.00
_cell.angle_beta   90.00
_cell.angle_gamma   90.00
#
_symmetry.space_group_name_H-M   'P 1'
#
loop_
_entity.id
_entity.type
_entity.pdbx_description
1 polymer ?
#
loop_
_entity_poly.entity_id
_entity_poly.type
_entity_poly.pdbx_seq_one_letter_code
_entity_poly.pdbx_strand_id
1 'polypeptide(L)'
;MGQETQVTPWEPFFDPLDDALWARGSDVDWLKGTWVHAYTHPASLHERHPFIPVTIKQAEHLVRRYPEQVLAILGSLLSWRVCTVDQLVAGLAADVDGIEPFHRDAPTVWGALLRLGVIDVGFSRTEFLEGRRINQVWVAMGSEVMLTRRITNILGVPAWMRDVLTDGKFGQMRTHARHNTLTNHVALTAAHDSRFRFVGGDGWGGFRGIDPQAVAEIGSAGRQSADMIGFTRDGVTMALELQIHATGVGKKLAAWSKLLAYSPMRRRGILCVWLQAPVSAGIYERFDKAFDEASRFAEMPMGDPSVFSRMGYARWDEWYDGHACPTPQWGEYVDMYGTRRSVFDPAWQATCPTVSDVDVIQDWGWRLMDERIKAAWGWDVSRWAKPDALRGGFYGFVGHDITTRKEERP
;
A
#
# COMPACT_ATOMS: atom_id res chain seq x y z
N MET A 1 -5.44 -27.45 17.75
CA MET A 1 -6.78 -27.24 17.16
C MET A 1 -6.75 -25.87 16.53
N GLY A 2 -6.45 -25.80 15.23
CA GLY A 2 -6.35 -24.53 14.52
C GLY A 2 -7.76 -24.01 14.26
N GLN A 3 -8.05 -22.79 14.72
CA GLN A 3 -9.15 -22.06 14.13
C GLN A 3 -8.77 -21.82 12.67
N GLU A 4 -9.55 -22.38 11.75
CA GLU A 4 -9.54 -21.93 10.36
C GLU A 4 -9.92 -20.44 10.39
N THR A 5 -8.93 -19.55 10.37
CA THR A 5 -9.17 -18.13 10.09
C THR A 5 -9.48 -18.03 8.61
N GLN A 6 -10.75 -18.27 8.27
CA GLN A 6 -11.27 -17.99 6.94
C GLN A 6 -11.40 -16.48 6.82
N VAL A 7 -10.48 -15.84 6.10
CA VAL A 7 -10.59 -14.42 5.75
C VAL A 7 -11.86 -14.29 4.90
N THR A 8 -12.85 -13.58 5.42
CA THR A 8 -14.09 -13.35 4.69
C THR A 8 -13.83 -12.32 3.59
N PRO A 9 -14.27 -12.56 2.35
CA PRO A 9 -14.21 -11.54 1.30
C PRO A 9 -14.84 -10.22 1.77
N TRP A 10 -14.19 -9.11 1.45
CA TRP A 10 -14.63 -7.76 1.75
C TRP A 10 -15.59 -7.25 0.69
N GLU A 11 -16.30 -6.14 0.94
CA GLU A 11 -17.13 -5.50 -0.09
C GLU A 11 -16.68 -4.04 -0.30
N PRO A 12 -16.54 -3.56 -1.54
CA PRO A 12 -16.76 -4.28 -2.80
C PRO A 12 -15.65 -5.32 -3.12
N PHE A 13 -16.04 -6.52 -3.53
CA PHE A 13 -15.12 -7.57 -3.98
C PHE A 13 -15.06 -7.70 -5.51
N PHE A 14 -13.88 -8.02 -6.06
CA PHE A 14 -13.75 -8.47 -7.46
C PHE A 14 -12.51 -9.35 -7.66
N ASP A 15 -12.49 -10.13 -8.74
CA ASP A 15 -11.32 -10.91 -9.15
C ASP A 15 -10.32 -10.01 -9.91
N PRO A 16 -9.12 -9.73 -9.36
CA PRO A 16 -8.11 -8.91 -10.03
C PRO A 16 -7.47 -9.60 -11.24
N LEU A 17 -7.68 -10.91 -11.43
CA LEU A 17 -7.24 -11.67 -12.61
C LEU A 17 -8.28 -11.71 -13.73
N ASP A 18 -9.47 -11.10 -13.55
CA ASP A 18 -10.47 -11.03 -14.62
C ASP A 18 -9.88 -10.36 -15.88
N ASP A 19 -9.79 -11.14 -16.96
CA ASP A 19 -9.26 -10.70 -18.25
C ASP A 19 -10.05 -9.53 -18.83
N ALA A 20 -11.33 -9.37 -18.45
CA ALA A 20 -12.16 -8.23 -18.81
C ALA A 20 -11.61 -6.89 -18.30
N LEU A 21 -10.80 -6.88 -17.23
CA LEU A 21 -10.20 -5.66 -16.70
C LEU A 21 -9.02 -5.18 -17.57
N TRP A 22 -8.33 -6.09 -18.24
CA TRP A 22 -6.97 -5.83 -18.73
C TRP A 22 -6.81 -5.73 -20.25
N ALA A 23 -7.83 -6.06 -21.06
CA ALA A 23 -7.82 -6.02 -22.54
C ALA A 23 -6.43 -6.21 -23.19
N ARG A 24 -5.79 -7.35 -22.93
CA ARG A 24 -4.47 -7.74 -23.48
C ARG A 24 -3.30 -6.83 -23.08
N GLY A 25 -3.37 -6.18 -21.93
CA GLY A 25 -2.34 -5.31 -21.38
C GLY A 25 -2.19 -5.43 -19.86
N SER A 26 -1.46 -4.47 -19.27
CA SER A 26 -1.21 -4.39 -17.82
C SER A 26 -1.48 -2.99 -17.25
N ASP A 27 -2.03 -2.09 -18.08
CA ASP A 27 -2.30 -0.69 -17.75
C ASP A 27 -3.67 -0.25 -18.30
N VAL A 28 -4.14 0.90 -17.84
CA VAL A 28 -5.46 1.45 -18.09
C VAL A 28 -5.37 2.79 -18.83
N ASP A 29 -6.49 3.29 -19.33
CA ASP A 29 -6.55 4.59 -20.01
C ASP A 29 -6.77 5.71 -19.00
N TRP A 30 -5.72 6.51 -18.81
CA TRP A 30 -5.66 7.55 -17.77
C TRP A 30 -6.15 8.91 -18.27
N LEU A 31 -7.19 9.44 -17.62
CA LEU A 31 -7.44 10.88 -17.58
C LEU A 31 -6.47 11.53 -16.61
N LYS A 32 -5.49 12.26 -17.17
CA LYS A 32 -4.47 12.94 -16.39
C LYS A 32 -5.02 14.21 -15.75
N GLY A 33 -4.93 14.30 -14.42
CA GLY A 33 -5.47 15.42 -13.66
C GLY A 33 -4.83 16.75 -14.05
N THR A 34 -3.56 16.75 -14.38
CA THR A 34 -2.83 17.96 -14.84
C THR A 34 -3.40 18.49 -16.16
N TRP A 35 -3.71 17.59 -17.09
CA TRP A 35 -4.36 17.94 -18.35
C TRP A 35 -5.80 18.43 -18.11
N VAL A 36 -6.57 17.73 -17.29
CA VAL A 36 -7.94 18.13 -16.92
C VAL A 36 -7.93 19.51 -16.25
N HIS A 37 -6.96 19.77 -15.37
CA HIS A 37 -6.82 21.04 -14.66
C HIS A 37 -6.66 22.21 -15.64
N ALA A 38 -5.77 22.05 -16.63
CA ALA A 38 -5.43 23.05 -17.64
C ALA A 38 -6.42 23.12 -18.82
N TYR A 39 -7.42 22.24 -18.88
CA TYR A 39 -8.31 22.13 -20.03
C TYR A 39 -9.18 23.39 -20.22
N THR A 40 -9.17 23.94 -21.44
CA THR A 40 -9.78 25.24 -21.77
C THR A 40 -11.28 25.18 -22.03
N HIS A 41 -11.84 23.98 -22.28
CA HIS A 41 -13.27 23.79 -22.59
C HIS A 41 -13.94 22.86 -21.56
N PRO A 42 -14.05 23.26 -20.29
CA PRO A 42 -14.50 22.37 -19.22
C PRO A 42 -15.95 21.87 -19.38
N ALA A 43 -16.83 22.62 -20.04
CA ALA A 43 -18.21 22.18 -20.30
C ALA A 43 -18.24 20.92 -21.19
N SER A 44 -17.43 20.89 -22.25
CA SER A 44 -17.32 19.73 -23.14
C SER A 44 -16.63 18.53 -22.49
N LEU A 45 -15.81 18.77 -21.46
CA LEU A 45 -15.25 17.69 -20.65
C LEU A 45 -16.32 17.09 -19.74
N HIS A 46 -17.10 17.93 -19.06
CA HIS A 46 -18.22 17.50 -18.22
C HIS A 46 -19.29 16.74 -19.00
N GLU A 47 -19.62 17.18 -20.23
CA GLU A 47 -20.57 16.47 -21.09
C GLU A 47 -20.12 15.03 -21.40
N ARG A 48 -18.82 14.82 -21.64
CA ARG A 48 -18.25 13.48 -21.86
C ARG A 48 -18.04 12.68 -20.57
N HIS A 49 -17.80 13.38 -19.46
CA HIS A 49 -17.48 12.80 -18.16
C HIS A 49 -18.24 13.55 -17.06
N PRO A 50 -19.54 13.25 -16.85
CA PRO A 50 -20.41 14.03 -15.94
C PRO A 50 -19.94 14.07 -14.49
N PHE A 51 -19.15 13.09 -14.07
CA PHE A 51 -18.52 13.06 -12.76
C PHE A 51 -17.50 14.18 -12.51
N ILE A 52 -16.99 14.84 -13.55
CA ILE A 52 -16.04 15.94 -13.44
C ILE A 52 -16.81 17.25 -13.24
N PRO A 53 -16.60 18.02 -12.15
CA PRO A 53 -17.19 19.34 -12.00
C PRO A 53 -16.75 20.28 -13.12
N VAL A 54 -17.68 21.11 -13.62
CA VAL A 54 -17.40 22.05 -14.72
C VAL A 54 -16.34 23.08 -14.29
N THR A 55 -16.53 23.69 -13.12
CA THR A 55 -15.65 24.79 -12.67
C THR A 55 -14.70 24.39 -11.55
N ILE A 56 -13.54 25.05 -11.48
CA ILE A 56 -12.62 24.92 -10.34
C ILE A 56 -13.31 25.27 -9.02
N LYS A 57 -14.18 26.29 -9.01
CA LYS A 57 -14.93 26.69 -7.81
C LYS A 57 -15.86 25.59 -7.30
N GLN A 58 -16.55 24.88 -8.20
CA GLN A 58 -17.37 23.73 -7.83
C GLN A 58 -16.52 22.58 -7.28
N ALA A 59 -15.36 22.31 -7.89
CA ALA A 59 -14.44 21.29 -7.39
C ALA A 59 -13.89 21.66 -5.99
N GLU A 60 -13.47 22.91 -5.79
CA GLU A 60 -13.02 23.41 -4.47
C GLU A 60 -14.13 23.33 -3.42
N HIS A 61 -15.39 23.59 -3.78
CA HIS A 61 -16.52 23.43 -2.88
C HIS A 61 -16.71 21.98 -2.44
N LEU A 62 -16.63 21.02 -3.39
CA LEU A 62 -16.75 19.59 -3.08
C LEU A 62 -15.63 19.11 -2.16
N VAL A 63 -14.36 19.46 -2.41
CA VAL A 63 -13.26 19.02 -1.53
C VAL A 63 -13.36 19.64 -0.13
N ARG A 64 -13.85 20.89 -0.01
CA ARG A 64 -14.08 21.53 1.30
C ARG A 64 -15.25 20.90 2.06
N ARG A 65 -16.23 20.35 1.35
CA ARG A 65 -17.38 19.66 1.95
C ARG A 65 -17.01 18.30 2.55
N TYR A 66 -15.99 17.64 2.00
CA TYR A 66 -15.56 16.30 2.41
C TYR A 66 -14.07 16.24 2.77
N PRO A 67 -13.61 17.03 3.76
CA PRO A 67 -12.18 17.17 4.05
C PRO A 67 -11.54 15.85 4.50
N GLU A 68 -12.20 15.09 5.36
CA GLU A 68 -11.71 13.81 5.88
C GLU A 68 -11.56 12.78 4.76
N GLN A 69 -12.58 12.64 3.92
CA GLN A 69 -12.54 11.76 2.75
C GLN A 69 -11.39 12.12 1.79
N VAL A 70 -11.18 13.41 1.52
CA VAL A 70 -10.06 13.86 0.68
C VAL A 70 -8.73 13.47 1.31
N LEU A 71 -8.55 13.67 2.62
CA LEU A 71 -7.31 13.29 3.30
C LEU A 71 -7.11 11.77 3.32
N ALA A 72 -8.16 10.98 3.49
CA ALA A 72 -8.05 9.52 3.40
C ALA A 72 -7.65 9.07 2.00
N ILE A 73 -8.26 9.63 0.95
CA ILE A 73 -7.88 9.34 -0.45
C ILE A 73 -6.40 9.66 -0.67
N LEU A 74 -5.95 10.86 -0.30
CA LEU A 74 -4.56 11.26 -0.50
C LEU A 74 -3.58 10.38 0.29
N GLY A 75 -3.90 10.08 1.55
CA GLY A 75 -3.06 9.22 2.40
C GLY A 75 -2.97 7.79 1.90
N SER A 76 -4.07 7.27 1.37
CA SER A 76 -4.10 5.95 0.75
C SER A 76 -3.26 5.94 -0.52
N LEU A 77 -3.40 6.95 -1.37
CA LEU A 77 -2.62 7.05 -2.61
C LEU A 77 -1.13 7.32 -2.38
N LEU A 78 -0.73 7.84 -1.21
CA LEU A 78 0.69 7.83 -0.81
C LEU A 78 1.22 6.41 -0.61
N SER A 79 0.39 5.54 -0.02
CA SER A 79 0.74 4.17 0.32
C SER A 79 0.71 3.25 -0.88
N TRP A 80 -0.41 3.25 -1.62
CA TRP A 80 -0.71 2.27 -2.66
C TRP A 80 -0.32 2.73 -4.06
N ARG A 81 -0.12 4.04 -4.26
CA ARG A 81 0.22 4.74 -5.53
C ARG A 81 -0.86 4.67 -6.60
N VAL A 82 -1.29 3.46 -6.92
CA VAL A 82 -2.33 3.11 -7.88
C VAL A 82 -3.20 2.04 -7.23
N CYS A 83 -4.49 2.29 -7.13
CA CYS A 83 -5.47 1.33 -6.64
C CYS A 83 -6.80 1.55 -7.36
N THR A 84 -7.71 0.60 -7.26
CA THR A 84 -9.10 0.86 -7.67
C THR A 84 -9.85 1.61 -6.57
N VAL A 85 -10.88 2.36 -6.95
CA VAL A 85 -11.80 2.97 -5.97
C VAL A 85 -12.43 1.88 -5.10
N ASP A 86 -12.85 0.76 -5.69
CA ASP A 86 -13.41 -0.39 -4.97
C ASP A 86 -12.45 -0.90 -3.87
N GLN A 87 -11.16 -1.04 -4.18
CA GLN A 87 -10.16 -1.44 -3.18
C GLN A 87 -9.97 -0.41 -2.07
N LEU A 88 -10.03 0.89 -2.37
CA LEU A 88 -10.01 1.94 -1.34
C LEU A 88 -11.22 1.86 -0.42
N VAL A 89 -12.41 1.75 -1.01
CA VAL A 89 -13.69 1.64 -0.29
C VAL A 89 -13.73 0.36 0.57
N ALA A 90 -13.18 -0.73 0.07
CA ALA A 90 -13.11 -2.03 0.75
C ALA A 90 -12.17 -2.07 1.97
N GLY A 91 -11.41 -1.00 2.24
CA GLY A 91 -10.58 -0.92 3.44
C GLY A 91 -9.10 -0.59 3.21
N LEU A 92 -8.67 -0.24 1.98
CA LEU A 92 -7.33 0.32 1.78
C LEU A 92 -7.21 1.79 2.16
N ALA A 93 -8.32 2.45 2.49
CA ALA A 93 -8.32 3.75 3.12
C ALA A 93 -8.58 3.68 4.61
N ALA A 94 -7.62 4.19 5.39
CA ALA A 94 -7.75 4.31 6.83
C ALA A 94 -8.73 5.43 7.24
N ASP A 95 -9.36 5.25 8.39
CA ASP A 95 -9.87 6.33 9.24
C ASP A 95 -11.06 7.18 8.72
N VAL A 96 -11.77 6.77 7.66
CA VAL A 96 -13.01 7.47 7.24
C VAL A 96 -14.17 6.49 7.10
N ASP A 97 -15.29 6.80 7.76
CA ASP A 97 -16.54 6.07 7.54
C ASP A 97 -17.07 6.49 6.16
N GLY A 98 -17.00 5.57 5.21
CA GLY A 98 -17.53 5.75 3.87
C GLY A 98 -16.70 6.68 3.00
N ILE A 99 -15.69 6.13 2.32
CA ILE A 99 -15.31 6.71 1.04
C ILE A 99 -16.46 6.47 0.07
N GLU A 100 -17.06 7.54 -0.44
CA GLU A 100 -18.10 7.46 -1.46
C GLU A 100 -17.62 6.65 -2.67
N PRO A 101 -18.43 5.68 -3.15
CA PRO A 101 -18.15 4.95 -4.38
C PRO A 101 -17.99 5.87 -5.59
N PHE A 102 -17.41 5.33 -6.66
CA PHE A 102 -17.26 6.09 -7.89
C PHE A 102 -18.56 6.11 -8.70
N HIS A 103 -19.18 7.27 -8.80
CA HIS A 103 -20.33 7.51 -9.69
C HIS A 103 -19.92 8.31 -10.92
N ARG A 104 -20.37 7.87 -12.11
CA ARG A 104 -20.02 8.50 -13.39
C ARG A 104 -20.96 9.62 -13.81
N ASP A 105 -22.18 9.61 -13.28
CA ASP A 105 -23.31 10.30 -13.87
C ASP A 105 -23.56 11.69 -13.27
N ALA A 106 -22.85 12.05 -12.19
CA ALA A 106 -22.94 13.35 -11.55
C ALA A 106 -21.62 13.74 -10.87
N PRO A 107 -21.33 15.05 -10.67
CA PRO A 107 -20.09 15.50 -10.04
C PRO A 107 -19.81 14.85 -8.68
N THR A 108 -18.61 14.28 -8.52
CA THR A 108 -18.16 13.60 -7.30
C THR A 108 -16.89 14.21 -6.71
N VAL A 109 -16.51 13.81 -5.50
CA VAL A 109 -15.21 14.17 -4.91
C VAL A 109 -14.04 13.65 -5.74
N TRP A 110 -14.17 12.47 -6.36
CA TRP A 110 -13.19 11.90 -7.27
C TRP A 110 -12.98 12.80 -8.50
N GLY A 111 -14.09 13.21 -9.13
CA GLY A 111 -14.03 14.14 -10.24
C GLY A 111 -13.54 15.52 -9.84
N ALA A 112 -13.81 15.98 -8.61
CA ALA A 112 -13.27 17.22 -8.08
C ALA A 112 -11.75 17.16 -7.92
N LEU A 113 -11.22 16.08 -7.33
CA LEU A 113 -9.78 15.87 -7.19
C LEU A 113 -9.08 15.76 -8.55
N LEU A 114 -9.69 15.07 -9.51
CA LEU A 114 -9.22 15.03 -10.90
C LEU A 114 -9.24 16.43 -11.53
N ARG A 115 -10.32 17.20 -11.35
CA ARG A 115 -10.47 18.56 -11.88
C ARG A 115 -9.44 19.54 -11.35
N LEU A 116 -9.04 19.35 -10.09
CA LEU A 116 -8.02 20.12 -9.39
C LEU A 116 -6.60 19.63 -9.69
N GLY A 117 -6.45 18.55 -10.45
CA GLY A 117 -5.17 17.98 -10.87
C GLY A 117 -4.41 17.25 -9.76
N VAL A 118 -5.12 16.87 -8.69
CA VAL A 118 -4.53 16.19 -7.52
C VAL A 118 -4.40 14.69 -7.73
N ILE A 119 -5.30 14.10 -8.52
CA ILE A 119 -5.28 12.69 -8.87
C ILE A 119 -5.43 12.50 -10.38
N ASP A 120 -5.00 11.35 -10.86
CA ASP A 120 -5.37 10.79 -12.16
C ASP A 120 -6.48 9.75 -11.97
N VAL A 121 -7.36 9.61 -12.97
CA VAL A 121 -8.44 8.60 -12.98
C VAL A 121 -8.29 7.73 -14.22
N GLY A 122 -8.24 6.42 -14.04
CA GLY A 122 -8.02 5.42 -15.08
C GLY A 122 -9.24 4.54 -15.32
N PHE A 123 -9.50 4.24 -16.59
CA PHE A 123 -10.58 3.35 -17.03
C PHE A 123 -9.99 2.16 -17.79
N SER A 124 -10.61 0.99 -17.65
CA SER A 124 -10.14 -0.20 -18.37
C SER A 124 -10.12 0.07 -19.88
N ARG A 125 -9.05 -0.37 -20.56
CA ARG A 125 -8.93 -0.31 -22.03
C ARG A 125 -10.04 -1.08 -22.74
N THR A 126 -10.60 -2.08 -22.07
CA THR A 126 -11.77 -2.82 -22.52
C THR A 126 -12.93 -1.89 -22.84
N GLU A 127 -13.10 -0.80 -22.07
CA GLU A 127 -14.18 0.15 -22.32
C GLU A 127 -14.07 0.81 -23.69
N PHE A 128 -12.85 1.18 -24.08
CA PHE A 128 -12.59 1.79 -25.38
C PHE A 128 -12.67 0.76 -26.52
N LEU A 129 -12.07 -0.43 -26.32
CA LEU A 129 -11.93 -1.44 -27.37
C LEU A 129 -13.23 -2.21 -27.64
N GLU A 130 -14.01 -2.47 -26.60
CA GLU A 130 -15.23 -3.30 -26.68
C GLU A 130 -16.52 -2.48 -26.49
N GLY A 131 -16.41 -1.18 -26.19
CA GLY A 131 -17.57 -0.29 -26.03
C GLY A 131 -18.46 -0.61 -24.82
N ARG A 132 -17.96 -1.41 -23.86
CA ARG A 132 -18.69 -1.80 -22.65
C ARG A 132 -18.08 -1.19 -21.41
N ARG A 133 -18.91 -0.70 -20.49
CA ARG A 133 -18.44 -0.11 -19.22
C ARG A 133 -17.88 -1.19 -18.29
N ILE A 134 -16.75 -0.91 -17.66
CA ILE A 134 -16.19 -1.70 -16.56
C ILE A 134 -16.44 -0.94 -15.26
N ASN A 135 -16.77 -1.67 -14.19
CA ASN A 135 -17.11 -1.06 -12.92
C ASN A 135 -15.87 -0.50 -12.22
N GLN A 136 -14.76 -1.24 -12.27
CA GLN A 136 -13.51 -0.87 -11.64
C GLN A 136 -12.94 0.40 -12.29
N VAL A 137 -12.58 1.35 -11.43
CA VAL A 137 -11.96 2.62 -11.80
C VAL A 137 -10.68 2.77 -11.00
N TRP A 138 -9.58 3.06 -11.68
CA TRP A 138 -8.28 3.22 -11.07
C TRP A 138 -8.04 4.68 -10.71
N VAL A 139 -7.34 4.90 -9.60
CA VAL A 139 -6.95 6.21 -9.13
C VAL A 139 -5.48 6.22 -8.77
N ALA A 140 -4.84 7.35 -8.99
CA ALA A 140 -3.44 7.55 -8.65
C ALA A 140 -3.15 9.00 -8.31
N MET A 141 -2.05 9.28 -7.62
CA MET A 141 -1.62 10.67 -7.39
C MET A 141 -1.32 11.39 -8.70
N GLY A 142 -1.74 12.64 -8.83
CA GLY A 142 -1.34 13.50 -9.95
C GLY A 142 0.14 13.83 -9.90
N SER A 143 0.74 14.20 -11.04
CA SER A 143 2.18 14.47 -11.14
C SER A 143 2.61 15.83 -10.58
N GLU A 144 1.69 16.77 -10.37
CA GLU A 144 1.98 18.15 -9.97
C GLU A 144 1.84 18.36 -8.47
N VAL A 145 2.96 18.22 -7.76
CA VAL A 145 3.06 18.38 -6.30
C VAL A 145 2.49 19.71 -5.80
N MET A 146 2.63 20.78 -6.59
CA MET A 146 2.12 22.11 -6.22
C MET A 146 0.58 22.17 -6.18
N LEU A 147 -0.11 21.37 -6.98
CA LEU A 147 -1.57 21.27 -6.95
C LEU A 147 -2.04 20.54 -5.69
N THR A 148 -1.36 19.46 -5.30
CA THR A 148 -1.60 18.76 -4.02
C THR A 148 -1.33 19.68 -2.82
N ARG A 149 -0.23 20.46 -2.84
CA ARG A 149 0.06 21.50 -1.82
C ARG A 149 -1.05 22.53 -1.71
N ARG A 150 -1.58 23.00 -2.83
CA ARG A 150 -2.69 23.98 -2.83
C ARG A 150 -3.93 23.40 -2.16
N ILE A 151 -4.31 22.16 -2.46
CA ILE A 151 -5.52 21.56 -1.88
C ILE A 151 -5.33 21.27 -0.39
N THR A 152 -4.20 20.72 0.01
CA THR A 152 -3.90 20.51 1.44
C THR A 152 -3.85 21.82 2.24
N ASN A 153 -3.41 22.93 1.63
CA ASN A 153 -3.53 24.27 2.22
C ASN A 153 -5.00 24.73 2.36
N ILE A 154 -5.81 24.49 1.32
CA ILE A 154 -7.26 24.81 1.34
C ILE A 154 -7.99 24.09 2.48
N LEU A 155 -7.56 22.87 2.79
CA LEU A 155 -8.11 22.03 3.87
C LEU A 155 -7.51 22.35 5.25
N GLY A 156 -6.57 23.29 5.36
CA GLY A 156 -5.96 23.65 6.65
C GLY A 156 -5.03 22.57 7.23
N VAL A 157 -4.51 21.67 6.40
CA VAL A 157 -3.63 20.58 6.84
C VAL A 157 -2.35 21.13 7.47
N PRO A 158 -1.90 20.61 8.63
CA PRO A 158 -0.65 21.02 9.28
C PRO A 158 0.58 20.91 8.36
N ALA A 159 1.55 21.79 8.54
CA ALA A 159 2.72 21.89 7.66
C ALA A 159 3.49 20.57 7.48
N TRP A 160 3.75 19.83 8.55
CA TRP A 160 4.47 18.55 8.47
C TRP A 160 3.69 17.50 7.66
N MET A 161 2.36 17.44 7.79
CA MET A 161 1.52 16.49 7.06
C MET A 161 1.46 16.87 5.58
N ARG A 162 1.44 18.16 5.27
CA ARG A 162 1.64 18.65 3.90
C ARG A 162 2.98 18.22 3.34
N ASP A 163 4.05 18.30 4.13
CA ASP A 163 5.38 17.88 3.68
C ASP A 163 5.43 16.38 3.40
N VAL A 164 4.81 15.54 4.23
CA VAL A 164 4.66 14.09 3.96
C VAL A 164 3.85 13.84 2.69
N LEU A 165 2.71 14.52 2.54
CA LEU A 165 1.82 14.40 1.37
C LEU A 165 2.45 14.90 0.06
N THR A 166 3.52 15.67 0.14
CA THR A 166 4.10 16.40 -1.00
C THR A 166 5.60 16.21 -1.12
N ASP A 167 6.18 15.22 -0.41
CA ASP A 167 7.60 14.86 -0.55
C ASP A 167 7.87 14.40 -1.99
N GLY A 168 8.89 14.99 -2.62
CA GLY A 168 9.28 14.72 -4.01
C GLY A 168 9.78 13.29 -4.25
N LYS A 169 9.98 12.49 -3.20
CA LYS A 169 10.26 11.04 -3.32
C LYS A 169 9.10 10.25 -3.93
N PHE A 170 7.91 10.83 -3.98
CA PHE A 170 6.67 10.17 -4.36
C PHE A 170 6.19 10.51 -5.78
N GLY A 171 6.86 11.44 -6.48
CA GLY A 171 6.45 12.00 -7.77
C GLY A 171 6.89 11.24 -9.04
N GLN A 172 7.40 10.00 -8.92
CA GLN A 172 7.71 9.16 -10.09
C GLN A 172 6.80 7.94 -10.12
N MET A 173 5.59 8.13 -10.65
CA MET A 173 4.65 7.04 -10.87
C MET A 173 5.21 6.04 -11.88
N ARG A 174 5.23 4.76 -11.48
CA ARG A 174 5.17 3.66 -12.43
C ARG A 174 3.72 3.24 -12.55
N THR A 175 3.09 3.50 -13.69
CA THR A 175 1.73 3.08 -13.99
C THR A 175 1.73 1.59 -14.35
N HIS A 176 1.76 0.73 -13.33
CA HIS A 176 1.54 -0.70 -13.51
C HIS A 176 0.23 -1.07 -12.83
N ALA A 177 -0.89 -0.66 -13.44
CA ALA A 177 -2.22 -0.82 -12.85
C ALA A 177 -2.51 -2.27 -12.47
N ARG A 178 -2.16 -3.24 -13.33
CA ARG A 178 -2.35 -4.68 -13.04
C ARG A 178 -1.54 -5.17 -11.87
N HIS A 179 -0.24 -4.84 -11.84
CA HIS A 179 0.66 -5.19 -10.74
C HIS A 179 0.12 -4.64 -9.42
N ASN A 180 -0.18 -3.35 -9.36
CA ASN A 180 -0.67 -2.74 -8.13
C ASN A 180 -2.05 -3.26 -7.72
N THR A 181 -2.94 -3.55 -8.67
CA THR A 181 -4.27 -4.12 -8.37
C THR A 181 -4.14 -5.47 -7.67
N LEU A 182 -3.25 -6.34 -8.15
CA LEU A 182 -2.97 -7.64 -7.53
C LEU A 182 -2.30 -7.49 -6.16
N THR A 183 -1.30 -6.63 -6.02
CA THR A 183 -0.66 -6.33 -4.72
C THR A 183 -1.67 -5.80 -3.71
N ASN A 184 -2.54 -4.89 -4.14
CA ASN A 184 -3.58 -4.29 -3.30
C ASN A 184 -4.64 -5.30 -2.86
N HIS A 185 -4.91 -6.33 -3.67
CA HIS A 185 -5.78 -7.46 -3.30
C HIS A 185 -5.16 -8.28 -2.16
N VAL A 186 -3.84 -8.51 -2.22
CA VAL A 186 -3.08 -9.13 -1.12
C VAL A 186 -3.10 -8.25 0.12
N ALA A 187 -2.97 -6.94 -0.05
CA ALA A 187 -3.03 -5.99 1.06
C ALA A 187 -4.41 -5.96 1.72
N LEU A 188 -5.51 -6.03 0.96
CA LEU A 188 -6.87 -6.14 1.49
C LEU A 188 -7.07 -7.43 2.26
N THR A 189 -6.61 -8.56 1.70
CA THR A 189 -6.65 -9.85 2.40
C THR A 189 -5.95 -9.76 3.76
N ALA A 190 -4.76 -9.15 3.79
CA ALA A 190 -4.04 -8.91 5.04
C ALA A 190 -4.73 -7.91 5.97
N ALA A 191 -5.33 -6.84 5.43
CA ALA A 191 -6.05 -5.85 6.23
C ALA A 191 -7.30 -6.43 6.93
N HIS A 192 -7.95 -7.40 6.27
CA HIS A 192 -9.12 -8.13 6.80
C HIS A 192 -8.76 -9.38 7.61
N ASP A 193 -7.47 -9.72 7.74
CA ASP A 193 -7.00 -10.85 8.52
C ASP A 193 -6.49 -10.41 9.91
N SER A 194 -7.16 -10.88 10.96
CA SER A 194 -6.87 -10.49 12.36
C SER A 194 -5.47 -10.87 12.85
N ARG A 195 -4.74 -11.70 12.10
CA ARG A 195 -3.34 -12.02 12.38
C ARG A 195 -2.40 -10.87 12.00
N PHE A 196 -2.82 -9.95 11.15
CA PHE A 196 -2.12 -8.69 10.90
C PHE A 196 -2.61 -7.59 11.83
N ARG A 197 -1.66 -6.76 12.29
CA ARG A 197 -1.96 -5.51 13.00
C ARG A 197 -2.24 -4.40 12.00
N PHE A 198 -1.33 -4.23 11.03
CA PHE A 198 -1.46 -3.23 9.98
C PHE A 198 -0.61 -3.56 8.75
N VAL A 199 -0.95 -2.93 7.63
CA VAL A 199 -0.44 -3.18 6.28
C VAL A 199 -0.24 -1.85 5.56
N GLY A 200 0.81 -1.73 4.76
CA GLY A 200 1.07 -0.58 3.91
C GLY A 200 1.64 -0.99 2.56
N GLY A 201 1.47 -0.15 1.54
CA GLY A 201 1.99 -0.37 0.20
C GLY A 201 3.45 0.06 0.02
N ASP A 202 3.90 0.08 -1.22
CA ASP A 202 5.25 0.49 -1.63
C ASP A 202 5.62 1.93 -1.21
N GLY A 203 4.63 2.78 -0.92
CA GLY A 203 4.81 4.07 -0.26
C GLY A 203 5.63 4.00 1.02
N TRP A 204 5.45 2.90 1.75
CA TRP A 204 6.12 2.61 3.02
C TRP A 204 7.10 1.43 2.94
N GLY A 205 7.07 0.65 1.86
CA GLY A 205 7.92 -0.53 1.64
C GLY A 205 9.39 -0.25 1.32
N GLY A 206 9.81 1.03 1.26
CA GLY A 206 11.19 1.38 0.94
C GLY A 206 12.18 0.81 1.96
N PHE A 207 13.30 0.25 1.50
CA PHE A 207 14.27 -0.41 2.40
C PHE A 207 14.78 0.50 3.51
N ARG A 208 14.94 1.81 3.21
CA ARG A 208 15.31 2.82 4.21
C ARG A 208 14.24 3.04 5.28
N GLY A 209 12.97 2.82 4.94
CA GLY A 209 11.85 2.86 5.89
C GLY A 209 11.78 1.60 6.73
N ILE A 210 11.96 0.43 6.09
CA ILE A 210 11.91 -0.88 6.78
C ILE A 210 13.09 -1.06 7.73
N ASP A 211 14.33 -0.87 7.26
CA ASP A 211 15.53 -0.96 8.09
C ASP A 211 16.64 0.01 7.64
N PRO A 212 16.64 1.25 8.16
CA PRO A 212 17.65 2.25 7.81
C PRO A 212 19.06 1.85 8.24
N GLN A 213 19.20 1.05 9.29
CA GLN A 213 20.51 0.61 9.78
C GLN A 213 21.12 -0.41 8.83
N ALA A 214 20.35 -1.42 8.41
CA ALA A 214 20.81 -2.38 7.41
C ALA A 214 21.25 -1.68 6.11
N VAL A 215 20.46 -0.71 5.63
CA VAL A 215 20.81 0.05 4.42
C VAL A 215 22.11 0.84 4.59
N ALA A 216 22.34 1.44 5.76
CA ALA A 216 23.59 2.14 6.05
C ALA A 216 24.80 1.20 6.02
N GLU A 217 24.66 -0.01 6.61
CA GLU A 217 25.72 -1.02 6.66
C GLU A 217 26.04 -1.63 5.29
N ILE A 218 25.04 -1.77 4.41
CA ILE A 218 25.23 -2.25 3.03
C ILE A 218 26.01 -1.23 2.17
N GLY A 219 25.96 0.06 2.52
CA GLY A 219 26.62 1.13 1.78
C GLY A 219 26.05 1.42 0.39
N SER A 220 24.97 0.75 0.00
CA SER A 220 24.26 0.95 -1.27
C SER A 220 22.84 1.40 -1.01
N ALA A 221 22.55 2.64 -1.40
CA ALA A 221 21.30 3.33 -1.08
C ALA A 221 20.34 3.41 -2.28
N GLY A 222 20.39 2.42 -3.19
CA GLY A 222 19.46 2.32 -4.31
C GLY A 222 18.00 2.40 -3.84
N ARG A 223 17.12 2.99 -4.65
CA ARG A 223 15.68 3.04 -4.34
C ARG A 223 15.07 1.65 -4.55
N GLN A 224 15.14 0.82 -3.52
CA GLN A 224 14.48 -0.48 -3.45
C GLN A 224 13.32 -0.40 -2.46
N SER A 225 12.24 -1.09 -2.79
CA SER A 225 11.01 -1.14 -2.00
C SER A 225 10.35 -2.48 -2.17
N ALA A 226 9.76 -3.01 -1.10
CA ALA A 226 8.72 -4.02 -1.20
C ALA A 226 7.49 -3.43 -1.91
N ASP A 227 6.70 -4.28 -2.56
CA ASP A 227 5.41 -3.87 -3.15
C ASP A 227 4.35 -3.68 -2.05
N MET A 228 4.43 -4.47 -0.98
CA MET A 228 3.62 -4.36 0.23
C MET A 228 4.44 -4.76 1.46
N ILE A 229 4.13 -4.14 2.59
CA ILE A 229 4.58 -4.57 3.91
C ILE A 229 3.38 -4.85 4.82
N GLY A 230 3.40 -5.99 5.51
CA GLY A 230 2.39 -6.37 6.50
C GLY A 230 3.06 -6.70 7.83
N PHE A 231 2.52 -6.18 8.92
CA PHE A 231 3.01 -6.43 10.27
C PHE A 231 2.07 -7.37 10.98
N THR A 232 2.53 -8.59 11.22
CA THR A 232 1.75 -9.61 11.94
C THR A 232 1.73 -9.29 13.45
N ARG A 233 0.77 -9.89 14.16
CA ARG A 233 0.69 -9.79 15.62
C ARG A 233 1.88 -10.42 16.35
N ASP A 234 2.55 -11.34 15.67
CA ASP A 234 3.66 -12.16 16.14
C ASP A 234 5.05 -11.55 15.87
N GLY A 235 5.09 -10.29 15.40
CA GLY A 235 6.33 -9.54 15.20
C GLY A 235 7.06 -9.83 13.90
N VAL A 236 6.49 -10.68 13.03
CA VAL A 236 6.94 -10.83 11.64
C VAL A 236 6.51 -9.60 10.83
N THR A 237 7.48 -9.01 10.12
CA THR A 237 7.24 -8.07 9.03
C THR A 237 7.29 -8.85 7.72
N MET A 238 6.13 -9.11 7.14
CA MET A 238 6.00 -9.70 5.81
C MET A 238 6.26 -8.60 4.77
N ALA A 239 7.37 -8.69 4.05
CA ALA A 239 7.60 -7.93 2.83
C ALA A 239 7.17 -8.78 1.63
N LEU A 240 6.25 -8.25 0.83
CA LEU A 240 5.74 -8.90 -0.37
C LEU A 240 6.40 -8.29 -1.61
N GLU A 241 6.82 -9.16 -2.52
CA GLU A 241 7.18 -8.81 -3.90
C GLU A 241 6.22 -9.54 -4.83
N LEU A 242 5.34 -8.81 -5.51
CA LEU A 242 4.47 -9.39 -6.52
C LEU A 242 5.26 -9.50 -7.83
N GLN A 243 5.13 -10.63 -8.53
CA GLN A 243 5.78 -10.80 -9.82
C GLN A 243 4.89 -11.52 -10.82
N ILE A 244 4.64 -10.85 -11.97
CA ILE A 244 3.92 -11.41 -13.12
C ILE A 244 4.90 -11.95 -14.18
N HIS A 245 6.00 -11.23 -14.42
CA HIS A 245 7.01 -11.58 -15.44
C HIS A 245 8.40 -11.87 -14.85
N ALA A 246 9.24 -12.69 -15.46
CA ALA A 246 10.54 -13.10 -14.91
C ALA A 246 11.60 -11.99 -15.00
N THR A 247 11.31 -10.94 -15.75
CA THR A 247 12.27 -9.89 -16.09
C THR A 247 12.67 -9.07 -14.86
N GLY A 248 13.97 -8.96 -14.60
CA GLY A 248 14.53 -8.07 -13.56
C GLY A 248 14.51 -8.63 -12.13
N VAL A 249 13.95 -9.82 -11.92
CA VAL A 249 13.82 -10.50 -10.61
C VAL A 249 15.19 -10.66 -9.91
N GLY A 250 16.23 -11.10 -10.64
CA GLY A 250 17.54 -11.34 -10.05
C GLY A 250 18.18 -10.12 -9.37
N LYS A 251 17.96 -8.90 -9.89
CA LYS A 251 18.48 -7.67 -9.26
C LYS A 251 17.78 -7.37 -7.94
N LYS A 252 16.46 -7.60 -7.87
CA LYS A 252 15.66 -7.44 -6.65
C LYS A 252 16.02 -8.53 -5.63
N LEU A 253 16.15 -9.79 -6.05
CA LEU A 253 16.60 -10.90 -5.19
C LEU A 253 17.95 -10.60 -4.54
N ALA A 254 18.92 -10.09 -5.31
CA ALA A 254 20.23 -9.70 -4.77
C ALA A 254 20.16 -8.51 -3.80
N ALA A 255 19.21 -7.58 -3.99
CA ALA A 255 19.00 -6.48 -3.05
C ALA A 255 18.37 -6.98 -1.75
N TRP A 256 17.38 -7.86 -1.83
CA TRP A 256 16.74 -8.49 -0.67
C TRP A 256 17.70 -9.38 0.11
N SER A 257 18.50 -10.20 -0.55
CA SER A 257 19.48 -11.06 0.15
C SER A 257 20.44 -10.24 1.00
N LYS A 258 20.91 -9.11 0.46
CA LYS A 258 21.74 -8.14 1.19
C LYS A 258 20.99 -7.50 2.35
N LEU A 259 19.79 -6.98 2.12
CA LEU A 259 19.00 -6.37 3.20
C LEU A 259 18.79 -7.36 4.35
N LEU A 260 18.38 -8.59 4.06
CA LEU A 260 18.09 -9.60 5.07
C LEU A 260 19.35 -10.07 5.81
N ALA A 261 20.49 -10.18 5.13
CA ALA A 261 21.76 -10.52 5.77
C ALA A 261 22.23 -9.47 6.79
N TYR A 262 21.98 -8.18 6.50
CA TYR A 262 22.30 -7.07 7.39
C TYR A 262 21.15 -6.67 8.33
N SER A 263 19.98 -7.29 8.19
CA SER A 263 18.80 -7.09 9.04
C SER A 263 18.46 -8.36 9.81
N PRO A 264 19.05 -8.56 11.01
CA PRO A 264 18.72 -9.70 11.86
C PRO A 264 17.22 -9.80 12.16
N MET A 265 16.71 -11.02 12.26
CA MET A 265 15.29 -11.30 12.54
C MET A 265 14.81 -10.58 13.81
N ARG A 266 15.63 -10.55 14.86
CA ARG A 266 15.33 -9.87 16.14
C ARG A 266 15.14 -8.36 16.06
N ARG A 267 15.58 -7.70 14.98
CA ARG A 267 15.47 -6.24 14.86
C ARG A 267 14.17 -5.83 14.18
N ARG A 268 13.79 -6.53 13.10
CA ARG A 268 12.68 -6.13 12.23
C ARG A 268 11.74 -7.27 11.84
N GLY A 269 12.06 -8.52 12.16
CA GLY A 269 11.23 -9.68 11.86
C GLY A 269 10.97 -9.91 10.37
N ILE A 270 11.87 -9.45 9.48
CA ILE A 270 11.56 -9.38 8.05
C ILE A 270 11.65 -10.77 7.40
N LEU A 271 10.53 -11.15 6.78
CA LEU A 271 10.43 -12.22 5.78
C LEU A 271 10.12 -11.60 4.42
N CYS A 272 10.78 -12.04 3.35
CA CYS A 272 10.51 -11.60 1.98
C CYS A 272 9.81 -12.73 1.20
N VAL A 273 8.55 -12.53 0.88
CA VAL A 273 7.73 -13.49 0.13
C VAL A 273 7.49 -12.95 -1.27
N TRP A 274 7.95 -13.71 -2.26
CA TRP A 274 7.66 -13.45 -3.66
C TRP A 274 6.36 -14.13 -4.06
N LEU A 275 5.33 -13.36 -4.38
CA LEU A 275 4.08 -13.90 -4.87
C LEU A 275 4.05 -13.91 -6.39
N GLN A 276 3.98 -15.10 -6.96
CA GLN A 276 3.87 -15.30 -8.38
C GLN A 276 2.42 -15.14 -8.84
N ALA A 277 2.13 -14.15 -9.68
CA ALA A 277 0.83 -14.04 -10.34
C ALA A 277 0.88 -14.59 -11.77
N PRO A 278 -0.20 -15.21 -12.27
CA PRO A 278 -0.24 -15.73 -13.63
C PRO A 278 -0.26 -14.60 -14.67
N VAL A 279 0.41 -14.82 -15.80
CA VAL A 279 0.39 -13.86 -16.94
C VAL A 279 -0.99 -13.84 -17.58
N SER A 280 -1.61 -15.01 -17.68
CA SER A 280 -3.00 -15.27 -18.08
C SER A 280 -3.51 -16.50 -17.33
N ALA A 281 -4.82 -16.69 -17.21
CA ALA A 281 -5.45 -17.77 -16.43
C ALA A 281 -4.65 -19.10 -16.41
N GLY A 282 -4.06 -19.43 -15.24
CA GLY A 282 -3.30 -20.66 -15.00
C GLY A 282 -1.89 -20.74 -15.61
N ILE A 283 -1.43 -19.71 -16.33
CA ILE A 283 -0.13 -19.69 -17.00
C ILE A 283 0.85 -18.83 -16.20
N TYR A 284 1.88 -19.48 -15.67
CA TYR A 284 2.97 -18.86 -14.92
C TYR A 284 4.26 -18.83 -15.75
N GLU A 285 4.98 -17.71 -15.69
CA GLU A 285 6.35 -17.68 -16.23
C GLU A 285 7.32 -18.48 -15.34
N ARG A 286 8.44 -18.92 -15.91
CA ARG A 286 9.43 -19.70 -15.17
C ARG A 286 10.34 -18.80 -14.33
N PHE A 287 10.16 -18.80 -13.01
CA PHE A 287 10.98 -18.03 -12.05
C PHE A 287 12.01 -18.89 -11.30
N ASP A 288 11.86 -20.21 -11.35
CA ASP A 288 12.76 -21.21 -10.78
C ASP A 288 14.24 -20.87 -11.02
N LYS A 289 14.61 -20.54 -12.27
CA LYS A 289 15.99 -20.18 -12.61
C LYS A 289 16.55 -19.00 -11.79
N ALA A 290 15.76 -17.94 -11.58
CA ALA A 290 16.22 -16.77 -10.85
C ALA A 290 16.43 -17.09 -9.36
N PHE A 291 15.57 -17.94 -8.80
CA PHE A 291 15.69 -18.42 -7.42
C PHE A 291 16.85 -19.40 -7.26
N ASP A 292 17.06 -20.30 -8.22
CA ASP A 292 18.20 -21.21 -8.26
C ASP A 292 19.53 -20.45 -8.34
N GLU A 293 19.59 -19.40 -9.14
CA GLU A 293 20.77 -18.52 -9.22
C GLU A 293 20.96 -17.76 -7.89
N ALA A 294 19.88 -17.22 -7.32
CA ALA A 294 19.94 -16.48 -6.05
C ALA A 294 20.33 -17.36 -4.87
N SER A 295 19.99 -18.65 -4.86
CA SER A 295 20.40 -19.62 -3.83
C SER A 295 21.92 -19.71 -3.65
N ARG A 296 22.69 -19.25 -4.64
CA ARG A 296 24.16 -19.25 -4.65
C ARG A 296 24.78 -17.95 -4.14
N PHE A 297 23.98 -16.95 -3.77
CA PHE A 297 24.49 -15.69 -3.24
C PHE A 297 25.15 -15.91 -1.87
N ALA A 298 26.25 -15.21 -1.62
CA ALA A 298 27.03 -15.33 -0.38
C ALA A 298 26.24 -14.92 0.86
N GLU A 299 25.21 -14.10 0.69
CA GLU A 299 24.31 -13.63 1.73
C GLU A 299 23.32 -14.69 2.21
N MET A 300 23.02 -15.72 1.41
CA MET A 300 21.97 -16.72 1.72
C MET A 300 22.17 -17.47 3.06
N PRO A 301 23.38 -17.95 3.43
CA PRO A 301 23.59 -18.61 4.71
C PRO A 301 23.68 -17.66 5.91
N MET A 302 23.64 -16.35 5.71
CA MET A 302 23.88 -15.38 6.78
C MET A 302 22.67 -15.23 7.72
N GLY A 303 22.96 -15.00 9.00
CA GLY A 303 21.96 -14.71 10.03
C GLY A 303 21.38 -15.96 10.70
N ASP A 304 20.63 -15.72 11.78
CA ASP A 304 19.88 -16.74 12.50
C ASP A 304 18.48 -16.16 12.83
N PRO A 305 17.41 -16.64 12.19
CA PRO A 305 17.38 -17.59 11.08
C PRO A 305 18.08 -17.07 9.81
N SER A 306 18.59 -17.99 8.97
CA SER A 306 19.35 -17.64 7.77
C SER A 306 18.49 -16.94 6.72
N VAL A 307 19.11 -16.18 5.81
CA VAL A 307 18.41 -15.56 4.66
C VAL A 307 17.68 -16.62 3.82
N PHE A 308 18.22 -17.83 3.69
CA PHE A 308 17.53 -18.94 3.01
C PHE A 308 16.12 -19.20 3.58
N SER A 309 15.97 -19.22 4.91
CA SER A 309 14.70 -19.49 5.58
C SER A 309 13.72 -18.30 5.56
N ARG A 310 14.27 -17.10 5.38
CA ARG A 310 13.55 -15.83 5.48
C ARG A 310 13.09 -15.26 4.14
N MET A 311 13.54 -15.87 3.04
CA MET A 311 13.12 -15.51 1.69
C MET A 311 12.51 -16.73 1.01
N GLY A 312 11.51 -16.52 0.18
CA GLY A 312 10.88 -17.60 -0.55
C GLY A 312 9.83 -17.11 -1.51
N TYR A 313 9.07 -18.05 -2.08
CA TYR A 313 8.03 -17.75 -3.05
C TYR A 313 6.76 -18.58 -2.82
N ALA A 314 5.65 -18.04 -3.29
CA ALA A 314 4.35 -18.70 -3.37
C ALA A 314 3.72 -18.36 -4.72
N ARG A 315 2.73 -19.14 -5.15
CA ARG A 315 1.91 -18.82 -6.31
C ARG A 315 0.56 -18.26 -5.90
N TRP A 316 -0.02 -17.47 -6.80
CA TRP A 316 -1.33 -16.88 -6.62
C TRP A 316 -2.41 -17.94 -6.36
N ASP A 317 -2.38 -19.07 -7.06
CA ASP A 317 -3.33 -20.17 -6.92
C ASP A 317 -3.14 -20.99 -5.64
N GLU A 318 -1.99 -20.83 -4.95
CA GLU A 318 -1.82 -21.33 -3.59
C GLU A 318 -2.55 -20.41 -2.61
N TRP A 319 -2.44 -19.09 -2.76
CA TRP A 319 -3.07 -18.13 -1.83
C TRP A 319 -4.54 -17.86 -2.11
N TYR A 320 -4.98 -18.00 -3.35
CA TYR A 320 -6.33 -17.66 -3.78
C TYR A 320 -6.93 -18.73 -4.68
N ASP A 321 -8.23 -18.95 -4.53
CA ASP A 321 -8.97 -19.85 -5.41
C ASP A 321 -9.31 -19.18 -6.77
N GLY A 322 -10.08 -19.89 -7.60
CA GLY A 322 -10.52 -19.40 -8.92
C GLY A 322 -11.47 -18.19 -8.89
N HIS A 323 -11.86 -17.72 -7.70
CA HIS A 323 -12.65 -16.50 -7.49
C HIS A 323 -11.85 -15.43 -6.75
N ALA A 324 -10.52 -15.59 -6.64
CA ALA A 324 -9.63 -14.71 -5.89
C ALA A 324 -9.92 -14.66 -4.37
N CYS A 325 -10.64 -15.65 -3.83
CA CYS A 325 -10.89 -15.77 -2.40
C CYS A 325 -9.70 -16.46 -1.71
N PRO A 326 -9.30 -16.02 -0.51
CA PRO A 326 -8.16 -16.61 0.20
C PRO A 326 -8.38 -18.11 0.49
N THR A 327 -7.37 -18.94 0.21
CA THR A 327 -7.38 -20.37 0.55
C THR A 327 -6.80 -20.60 1.96
N PRO A 328 -6.87 -21.83 2.50
CA PRO A 328 -6.16 -22.19 3.73
C PRO A 328 -4.63 -22.01 3.68
N GLN A 329 -4.02 -21.95 2.50
CA GLN A 329 -2.57 -21.73 2.32
C GLN A 329 -2.19 -20.24 2.27
N TRP A 330 -3.14 -19.33 2.50
CA TRP A 330 -2.87 -17.90 2.60
C TRP A 330 -1.72 -17.62 3.59
N GLY A 331 -0.67 -16.95 3.10
CA GLY A 331 0.54 -16.62 3.84
C GLY A 331 1.58 -17.75 3.93
N GLU A 332 1.32 -18.91 3.33
CA GLU A 332 2.32 -19.98 3.16
C GLU A 332 3.25 -19.70 1.98
N TYR A 333 4.50 -20.13 2.06
CA TYR A 333 5.48 -19.99 0.99
C TYR A 333 6.51 -21.11 1.06
N VAL A 334 7.22 -21.36 -0.04
CA VAL A 334 8.38 -22.26 -0.08
C VAL A 334 9.63 -21.41 0.08
N ASP A 335 10.41 -21.66 1.14
CA ASP A 335 11.66 -20.96 1.39
C ASP A 335 12.76 -21.36 0.39
N MET A 336 13.93 -20.71 0.48
CA MET A 336 15.06 -21.04 -0.41
C MET A 336 15.69 -22.42 -0.12
N TYR A 337 15.30 -23.12 0.94
CA TYR A 337 15.66 -24.53 1.19
C TYR A 337 14.67 -25.52 0.55
N GLY A 338 13.58 -25.04 -0.05
CA GLY A 338 12.50 -25.90 -0.54
C GLY A 338 11.54 -26.35 0.58
N THR A 339 11.61 -25.73 1.76
CA THR A 339 10.74 -26.04 2.89
C THR A 339 9.49 -25.16 2.85
N ARG A 340 8.31 -25.78 2.93
CA ARG A 340 7.05 -25.04 3.12
C ARG A 340 7.03 -24.39 4.50
N ARG A 341 6.76 -23.10 4.55
CA ARG A 341 6.66 -22.27 5.76
C ARG A 341 5.42 -21.38 5.69
N SER A 342 5.10 -20.74 6.81
CA SER A 342 4.09 -19.70 6.88
C SER A 342 4.67 -18.43 7.50
N VAL A 343 4.22 -17.26 7.04
CA VAL A 343 4.50 -15.99 7.73
C VAL A 343 3.86 -15.93 9.13
N PHE A 344 2.89 -16.81 9.39
CA PHE A 344 2.20 -16.96 10.68
C PHE A 344 2.72 -18.11 11.53
N ASP A 345 3.86 -18.71 11.16
CA ASP A 345 4.45 -19.80 11.95
C ASP A 345 4.85 -19.27 13.35
N PRO A 346 4.30 -19.84 14.45
CA PRO A 346 4.66 -19.42 15.80
C PRO A 346 6.15 -19.55 16.11
N ALA A 347 6.89 -20.40 15.39
CA ALA A 347 8.34 -20.55 15.55
C ALA A 347 9.09 -19.23 15.31
N TRP A 348 8.55 -18.31 14.49
CA TRP A 348 9.19 -17.02 14.26
C TRP A 348 9.23 -16.14 15.52
N GLN A 349 8.24 -16.24 16.40
CA GLN A 349 8.13 -15.41 17.60
C GLN A 349 9.37 -15.48 18.48
N ALA A 350 10.03 -16.65 18.56
CA ALA A 350 11.24 -16.84 19.34
C ALA A 350 12.44 -15.99 18.85
N THR A 351 12.37 -15.52 17.61
CA THR A 351 13.47 -14.79 16.93
C THR A 351 13.08 -13.39 16.48
N CYS A 352 11.80 -13.02 16.57
CA CYS A 352 11.27 -11.70 16.23
C CYS A 352 11.42 -10.69 17.39
N PRO A 353 11.39 -9.38 17.10
CA PRO A 353 11.30 -8.37 18.14
C PRO A 353 9.99 -8.48 18.92
N THR A 354 10.02 -8.17 20.21
CA THR A 354 8.79 -7.88 20.97
C THR A 354 8.18 -6.58 20.42
N VAL A 355 6.93 -6.64 19.96
CA VAL A 355 6.23 -5.49 19.40
C VAL A 355 5.49 -4.74 20.50
N SER A 356 5.75 -3.44 20.61
CA SER A 356 4.97 -2.53 21.47
C SER A 356 3.50 -2.47 21.03
N ASP A 357 2.62 -1.96 21.89
CA ASP A 357 1.24 -1.69 21.51
C ASP A 357 1.18 -0.65 20.37
N VAL A 358 0.20 -0.80 19.46
CA VAL A 358 -0.03 0.10 18.32
C VAL A 358 -0.37 1.52 18.78
N ASP A 359 -0.94 1.67 19.98
CA ASP A 359 -1.16 2.96 20.65
C ASP A 359 0.14 3.77 20.80
N VAL A 360 1.28 3.07 20.88
CA VAL A 360 2.61 3.67 20.95
C VAL A 360 2.94 4.43 19.65
N ILE A 361 2.21 4.26 18.56
CA ILE A 361 2.45 5.03 17.33
C ILE A 361 1.40 6.12 17.12
N GLN A 362 0.18 6.01 17.67
CA GLN A 362 -0.81 7.10 17.56
C GLN A 362 -0.29 8.40 18.20
N ASP A 363 0.31 8.32 19.38
CA ASP A 363 0.79 9.48 20.13
C ASP A 363 2.30 9.71 19.98
N TRP A 364 2.94 9.16 18.93
CA TRP A 364 4.40 9.15 18.83
C TRP A 364 5.01 10.55 18.86
N GLY A 365 4.37 11.52 18.18
CA GLY A 365 4.86 12.88 18.11
C GLY A 365 4.72 13.59 19.46
N TRP A 366 3.62 13.33 20.18
CA TRP A 366 3.45 13.80 21.56
C TRP A 366 4.48 13.20 22.51
N ARG A 367 4.77 11.90 22.41
CA ARG A 367 5.81 11.26 23.23
C ARG A 367 7.20 11.75 22.90
N LEU A 368 7.52 11.97 21.64
CA LEU A 368 8.79 12.58 21.25
C LEU A 368 8.92 13.99 21.83
N MET A 369 7.85 14.79 21.84
CA MET A 369 7.84 16.09 22.50
C MET A 369 8.10 15.96 24.01
N ASP A 370 7.41 15.05 24.69
CA ASP A 370 7.60 14.79 26.13
C ASP A 370 9.06 14.43 26.44
N GLU A 371 9.62 13.48 25.68
CA GLU A 371 11.00 13.02 25.85
C GLU A 371 12.01 14.14 25.58
N ARG A 372 11.82 14.93 24.51
CA ARG A 372 12.71 16.04 24.15
C ARG A 372 12.64 17.15 25.19
N ILE A 373 11.45 17.48 25.69
CA ILE A 373 11.29 18.53 26.69
C ILE A 373 11.90 18.11 28.03
N LYS A 374 11.65 16.87 28.44
CA LYS A 374 12.27 16.30 29.64
C LYS A 374 13.78 16.24 29.52
N ALA A 375 14.33 15.83 28.38
CA ALA A 375 15.78 15.76 28.16
C ALA A 375 16.46 17.14 28.15
N ALA A 376 15.82 18.15 27.56
CA ALA A 376 16.40 19.48 27.43
C ALA A 376 16.20 20.37 28.68
N TRP A 377 15.07 20.26 29.36
CA TRP A 377 14.69 21.16 30.46
C TRP A 377 14.36 20.46 31.78
N GLY A 378 14.31 19.13 31.82
CA GLY A 378 13.98 18.36 33.02
C GLY A 378 12.50 18.42 33.42
N TRP A 379 11.63 18.96 32.56
CA TRP A 379 10.20 19.13 32.86
C TRP A 379 9.39 17.92 32.43
N ASP A 380 8.50 17.45 33.32
CA ASP A 380 7.45 16.51 32.96
C ASP A 380 6.24 17.27 32.41
N VAL A 381 6.04 17.15 31.10
CA VAL A 381 4.97 17.83 30.35
C VAL A 381 3.92 16.85 29.84
N SER A 382 3.91 15.62 30.36
CA SER A 382 2.97 14.56 29.97
C SER A 382 1.51 14.99 30.06
N ARG A 383 1.17 15.83 31.06
CA ARG A 383 -0.18 16.35 31.33
C ARG A 383 -0.56 17.61 30.56
N TRP A 384 0.36 18.18 29.78
CA TRP A 384 0.05 19.40 29.02
C TRP A 384 -0.92 19.08 27.89
N ALA A 385 -1.82 20.02 27.60
CA ALA A 385 -2.59 19.97 26.37
C ALA A 385 -1.62 20.15 25.20
N LYS A 386 -1.51 19.12 24.34
CA LYS A 386 -0.63 19.12 23.18
C LYS A 386 -1.45 19.37 21.92
N PRO A 387 -0.92 20.09 20.92
CA PRO A 387 -1.64 20.26 19.65
C PRO A 387 -1.87 18.90 18.98
N ASP A 388 -3.10 18.60 18.58
CA ASP A 388 -3.42 17.38 17.82
C ASP A 388 -2.59 17.26 16.53
N ALA A 389 -2.24 18.40 15.94
CA ALA A 389 -1.34 18.46 14.82
C ALA A 389 0.02 17.79 15.09
N LEU A 390 0.47 17.62 16.33
CA LEU A 390 1.77 17.01 16.66
C LEU A 390 1.64 15.60 17.24
N ARG A 391 0.44 15.02 17.24
CA ARG A 391 0.16 13.70 17.84
C ARG A 391 0.91 12.58 17.13
N GLY A 392 0.94 12.64 15.79
CA GLY A 392 1.49 11.59 14.95
C GLY A 392 0.42 10.59 14.50
N GLY A 393 0.83 9.51 13.82
CA GLY A 393 -0.08 8.44 13.38
C GLY A 393 0.44 7.58 12.22
N PHE A 394 -0.37 6.60 11.85
CA PHE A 394 -0.13 5.62 10.79
C PHE A 394 -0.71 6.04 9.44
N TYR A 395 -0.28 7.19 8.94
CA TYR A 395 -0.87 7.72 7.71
C TYR A 395 -0.57 6.80 6.51
N GLY A 396 -1.62 6.27 5.87
CA GLY A 396 -1.48 5.34 4.74
C GLY A 396 -1.22 3.87 5.12
N PHE A 397 -1.34 3.49 6.39
CA PHE A 397 -1.44 2.07 6.78
C PHE A 397 -2.89 1.72 7.13
N VAL A 398 -3.27 0.45 6.95
CA VAL A 398 -4.62 -0.07 7.25
C VAL A 398 -4.54 -1.39 8.02
N GLY A 399 -5.56 -1.75 8.78
CA GLY A 399 -5.65 -3.05 9.46
C GLY A 399 -6.41 -2.98 10.79
N HIS A 400 -6.59 -4.15 11.42
CA HIS A 400 -7.42 -4.35 12.60
C HIS A 400 -7.14 -3.34 13.72
N ASP A 401 -5.90 -3.23 14.17
CA ASP A 401 -5.58 -2.41 15.33
C ASP A 401 -5.59 -0.89 15.01
N ILE A 402 -5.70 -0.52 13.72
CA ILE A 402 -5.87 0.87 13.28
C ILE A 402 -7.37 1.23 13.23
N THR A 403 -8.24 0.34 12.75
CA THR A 403 -9.66 0.64 12.48
C THR A 403 -10.61 0.32 13.64
N THR A 404 -10.32 -0.70 14.48
CA THR A 404 -11.28 -1.23 15.47
C THR A 404 -11.52 -0.35 16.70
N ARG A 405 -10.84 0.80 16.85
CA ARG A 405 -10.99 1.66 18.04
C ARG A 405 -11.87 2.90 17.84
N LYS A 406 -12.63 2.98 16.74
CA LYS A 406 -13.67 4.03 16.58
C LYS A 406 -14.80 3.93 17.60
N GLU A 407 -15.07 2.74 18.15
CA GLU A 407 -16.24 2.51 19.01
C GLU A 407 -16.03 2.79 20.52
N GLU A 408 -14.80 3.04 20.98
CA GLU A 408 -14.52 3.20 22.42
C GLU A 408 -13.64 4.42 22.71
N ARG A 409 -14.17 5.64 22.55
CA ARG A 409 -13.70 6.80 23.33
C ARG A 409 -14.89 7.68 23.74
N PRO A 410 -15.11 7.92 25.05
CA PRO A 410 -16.15 8.82 25.54
C PRO A 410 -15.94 10.28 25.18
#